data_AF-A0A7V8XGR1-F1
#
_entry.id   AF-A0A7V8XGR1-F1
#
_cell.length_a   1.000
_cell.length_b   1.000
_cell.length_c   1.000
_cell.angle_alpha   90.00
_cell.angle_beta   90.00
_cell.angle_gamma   90.00
#
_symmetry.space_group_name_H-M   'P 1'
#
loop_
_entity.id
_entity.type
_entity.pdbx_description
1 polymer ?
#
loop_
_entity_poly.entity_id
_entity_poly.type
_entity_poly.pdbx_seq_one_letter_code
_entity_poly.pdbx_strand_id
1 'polypeptide(L)' 'MTIELQGIELHAFHGVLERERAEGQRFVVDLELEPADDGAATSDRIEDAVDYRNVVAAVVEVTEGGTFDLLEALASA' A
#
# COMPACT_ATOMS: atom_id res chain seq x y z
N MET A 1 -5.29 -16.43 -9.20
CA MET A 1 -4.25 -16.47 -8.15
C MET A 1 -4.35 -15.16 -7.39
N THR A 2 -4.25 -15.18 -6.06
CA THR A 2 -4.32 -13.95 -5.25
C THR A 2 -2.99 -13.81 -4.52
N ILE A 3 -2.47 -12.58 -4.47
CA ILE A 3 -1.24 -12.24 -3.74
C ILE A 3 -1.63 -11.33 -2.59
N GLU A 4 -1.32 -11.74 -1.37
CA GLU A 4 -1.58 -10.96 -0.17
C GLU A 4 -0.27 -10.39 0.37
N LEU A 5 -0.26 -9.09 0.62
CA LEU A 5 0.81 -8.38 1.33
C LEU A 5 0.23 -7.88 2.65
N GLN A 6 0.67 -8.46 3.76
CA GLN A 6 0.10 -8.19 5.07
C GLN A 6 1.13 -7.52 5.98
N GLY A 7 0.64 -6.64 6.87
CA GLY A 7 1.44 -6.03 7.91
C GLY A 7 2.45 -5.00 7.42
N ILE A 8 2.13 -4.25 6.35
CA ILE A 8 2.98 -3.15 5.92
C ILE A 8 2.84 -2.02 6.94
N GLU A 9 3.85 -1.86 7.79
CA GLU A 9 3.86 -0.84 8.84
C GLU A 9 4.53 0.44 8.33
N LEU A 10 3.81 1.55 8.44
CA LEU A 10 4.23 2.86 7.96
C LEU A 10 3.99 3.91 9.04
N HIS A 11 4.79 4.97 9.07
CA HIS A 11 4.53 6.12 9.94
C HIS A 11 4.03 7.29 9.09
N ALA A 12 2.79 7.72 9.34
CA ALA A 12 2.14 8.74 8.55
C ALA A 12 1.41 9.75 9.41
N PHE A 13 1.06 10.89 8.82
CA PHE A 13 0.45 12.04 9.50
C PHE A 13 -1.03 12.21 9.14
N HIS A 14 -1.72 11.10 8.87
CA HIS A 14 -3.14 11.10 8.52
C HIS A 14 -4.03 11.17 9.76
N GLY A 15 -5.19 11.80 9.60
CA GLY A 15 -6.20 11.90 10.65
C GLY A 15 -6.99 13.20 10.62
N VAL A 16 -8.13 13.21 11.31
CA VAL A 16 -9.01 14.37 11.40
C VAL A 16 -8.54 15.34 12.48
N LEU A 17 -7.91 14.82 13.54
CA LEU A 17 -7.49 15.61 14.69
C LEU A 17 -6.13 16.27 14.43
N GLU A 18 -5.97 17.51 14.87
CA GLU A 18 -4.70 18.25 14.73
C GLU A 18 -3.51 17.49 15.35
N ARG A 19 -3.72 16.79 16.47
CA ARG A 19 -2.69 15.97 17.11
C ARG A 19 -2.20 14.81 16.22
N GLU A 20 -3.10 14.20 15.43
CA GLU A 20 -2.77 13.07 14.57
C GLU A 20 -1.85 13.51 13.43
N ARG A 21 -2.07 14.73 12.91
CA ARG A 21 -1.23 15.35 11.87
C ARG A 21 0.07 15.91 12.42
N ALA A 22 0.10 16.30 13.69
CA ALA A 22 1.28 16.88 14.32
C ALA A 22 2.28 15.81 14.81
N GLU A 23 1.78 14.76 15.45
CA GLU A 23 2.62 13.71 16.04
C GLU A 23 2.85 12.55 15.06
N GLY A 24 1.89 12.32 14.15
CA GLY A 24 1.86 11.14 13.32
C GLY A 24 1.52 9.89 14.12
N GLN A 25 1.22 8.81 13.41
CA GLN A 25 0.96 7.52 14.01
C GLN A 25 1.38 6.40 13.07
N ARG A 26 1.48 5.20 13.63
CA ARG A 26 1.74 3.99 12.85
C ARG A 26 0.46 3.50 12.19
N PHE A 27 0.51 3.37 10.87
CA PHE A 27 -0.51 2.72 10.06
C PHE A 27 -0.05 1.32 9.69
N VAL A 28 -1.00 0.40 9.63
CA VAL A 28 -0.78 -0.96 9.13
C VAL A 28 -1.66 -1.12 7.91
N VAL A 29 -1.04 -1.47 6.79
CA VAL A 29 -1.72 -1.65 5.51
C VAL A 29 -1.62 -3.11 5.10
N ASP A 30 -2.78 -3.68 4.80
CA ASP A 30 -2.91 -5.00 4.19
C ASP A 30 -3.45 -4.81 2.76
N LEU A 31 -2.85 -5.51 1.80
CA LEU A 31 -3.20 -5.42 0.38
C LEU A 31 -3.48 -6.81 -0.16
N GLU A 32 -4.57 -6.89 -0.91
CA GLU A 32 -4.91 -8.05 -1.73
C GLU A 32 -4.79 -7.65 -3.19
N LEU A 33 -3.99 -8.40 -3.94
CA LEU A 33 -3.74 -8.17 -5.35
C LEU A 33 -4.27 -9.36 -6.15
N GLU A 34 -5.09 -9.08 -7.14
CA GLU A 34 -5.56 -10.05 -8.12
C GLU A 34 -4.93 -9.74 -9.48
N PRO A 35 -3.82 -10.41 -9.86
CA PRO A 35 -3.24 -10.27 -11.19
C PRO A 35 -4.25 -10.69 -12.26
N ALA A 36 -4.32 -9.93 -13.35
CA ALA A 36 -5.23 -10.21 -14.46
C ALA A 36 -4.85 -11.46 -15.27
N ASP A 37 -3.59 -11.91 -15.18
CA ASP A 37 -3.05 -13.08 -15.86
C ASP A 37 -2.21 -13.90 -14.87
N ASP A 38 -2.22 -15.22 -15.02
CA ASP A 38 -1.40 -16.17 -14.28
C ASP A 38 -0.07 -16.53 -14.99
N GLY A 39 0.26 -15.82 -16.07
CA GLY A 39 1.49 -15.99 -16.85
C GLY A 39 2.77 -16.17 -16.02
N ALA A 40 2.95 -15.36 -14.96
CA ALA A 40 4.07 -15.50 -14.02
C ALA A 40 4.16 -16.86 -13.33
N ALA A 41 3.03 -17.47 -12.97
CA ALA A 41 3.00 -18.77 -12.31
C ALA A 41 3.51 -19.89 -13.22
N THR A 42 3.45 -19.68 -14.54
CA THR A 42 3.94 -20.62 -15.55
C THR A 42 5.33 -20.26 -16.07
N SER A 43 5.64 -18.97 -16.22
CA SER A 43 6.89 -18.50 -16.83
C SER A 43 8.05 -18.32 -15.84
N ASP A 44 7.75 -18.15 -14.55
CA ASP A 44 8.72 -17.82 -13.49
C ASP A 44 9.56 -16.57 -13.81
N ARG A 45 8.97 -15.62 -14.53
CA ARG A 45 9.61 -14.36 -14.93
C ARG A 45 9.00 -13.20 -14.17
N ILE A 46 9.87 -12.33 -13.65
CA ILE A 46 9.47 -11.12 -12.92
C ILE A 46 8.72 -10.15 -13.83
N GLU A 47 9.02 -10.15 -15.13
CA GLU A 47 8.39 -9.29 -16.13
C GLU A 47 6.92 -9.64 -16.38
N ASP A 48 6.55 -10.90 -16.14
CA ASP A 48 5.17 -11.39 -16.27
C ASP A 48 4.44 -11.34 -14.91
N ALA A 49 5.14 -10.97 -13.83
CA ALA A 49 4.65 -10.98 -12.45
C ALA A 49 4.33 -9.59 -11.92
N VAL A 50 3.44 -9.54 -10.93
CA VAL A 50 3.24 -8.33 -10.13
C VAL A 50 4.45 -8.15 -9.21
N ASP A 51 5.28 -7.14 -9.47
CA ASP A 51 6.42 -6.82 -8.62
C ASP A 51 5.95 -6.14 -7.34
N TYR A 52 5.83 -6.94 -6.28
CA TYR A 52 5.44 -6.48 -4.94
C TYR A 52 6.35 -5.36 -4.40
N ARG A 53 7.61 -5.25 -4.85
CA ARG A 53 8.49 -4.16 -4.41
C ARG A 53 8.00 -2.82 -4.92
N ASN A 54 7.50 -2.77 -6.15
CA ASN A 54 6.90 -1.58 -6.72
C ASN A 54 5.57 -1.26 -6.04
N VAL A 55 4.78 -2.27 -5.67
CA VAL A 55 3.54 -2.07 -4.90
C VAL A 55 3.83 -1.45 -3.54
N VAL A 56 4.77 -2.02 -2.77
CA VAL A 56 5.15 -1.47 -1.46
C VAL A 56 5.71 -0.05 -1.60
N ALA A 57 6.54 0.20 -2.63
CA ALA A 57 7.07 1.55 -2.89
C ALA A 57 5.95 2.57 -3.18
N ALA A 58 4.94 2.18 -3.98
CA ALA A 58 3.79 3.04 -4.26
C ALA A 58 2.98 3.32 -2.99
N VAL A 59 2.78 2.32 -2.13
CA VAL A 59 2.05 2.49 -0.86
C VAL A 59 2.79 3.46 0.06
N VAL A 60 4.12 3.32 0.17
CA VAL A 60 4.97 4.26 0.91
C VAL A 60 4.84 5.66 0.33
N GLU A 61 4.93 5.82 -0.99
CA GLU A 61 4.83 7.12 -1.66
C GLU A 61 3.49 7.80 -1.41
N VAL A 62 2.38 7.08 -1.53
CA VAL A 62 1.03 7.63 -1.27
C VAL A 62 0.88 8.02 0.20
N THR A 63 1.39 7.19 1.11
CA THR A 63 1.28 7.39 2.56
C THR A 63 2.15 8.54 3.06
N GLU A 64 3.37 8.70 2.54
CA GLU A 64 4.30 9.76 2.95
C GLU A 64 4.13 11.05 2.15
N GLY A 65 3.67 10.97 0.90
CA GLY A 65 3.55 12.10 -0.02
C GLY A 65 2.33 13.00 0.22
N GLY A 66 1.38 12.56 1.04
CA GLY A 66 0.14 13.28 1.31
C GLY A 66 -0.26 13.27 2.77
N THR A 67 -1.30 14.04 3.07
CA THR A 67 -2.01 13.93 4.35
C THR A 67 -3.49 13.80 4.05
N PHE A 68 -4.08 12.68 4.46
CA PHE A 68 -5.49 12.43 4.33
C PHE A 68 -6.17 12.56 5.69
N ASP A 69 -7.41 13.05 5.66
CA ASP A 69 -8.24 13.15 6.86
C ASP A 69 -8.87 11.80 7.19
N LEU A 70 -9.12 10.98 6.16
CA LEU A 70 -9.86 9.73 6.22
C LEU A 70 -9.04 8.59 5.59
N LEU A 71 -9.20 7.39 6.16
CA LEU A 71 -8.57 6.18 5.62
C LEU A 71 -9.16 5.81 4.26
N GLU A 72 -10.44 6.12 4.02
CA GLU A 72 -11.11 5.90 2.75
C GLU A 72 -10.50 6.73 1.62
N ALA A 73 -10.10 7.96 1.92
CA ALA A 73 -9.43 8.84 0.97
C ALA A 73 -8.00 8.35 0.69
N LEU A 74 -7.28 7.91 1.73
CA LEU A 74 -5.97 7.29 1.58
C LEU A 74 -6.04 6.02 0.71
N ALA A 75 -7.03 5.15 0.95
CA ALA A 75 -7.19 3.90 0.22
C ALA A 75 -7.63 4.10 -1.25
N SER A 76 -8.10 5.31 -1.61
CA SER A 76 -8.56 5.64 -2.97
C SER A 76 -7.52 6.43 -3.79
N ALA A 77 -6.38 6.79 -3.19
CA ALA A 77 -5.31 7.57 -3.81
C ALA A 77 -4.31 6.66 -4.54
#